data_AF-A0A8C0MKX7-F1
#
_entry.id   AF-A0A8C0MKX7-F1
#
_cell.length_a   1.000
_cell.length_b   1.000
_cell.length_c   1.000
_cell.angle_alpha   90.00
_cell.angle_beta   90.00
_cell.angle_gamma   90.00
#
_symmetry.space_group_name_H-M   'P 1'
#
loop_
_entity.id
_entity.type
_entity.pdbx_description
1 polymer ?
#
loop_
_entity_poly.entity_id
_entity_poly.type
_entity_poly.pdbx_seq_one_letter_code
_entity_poly.pdbx_strand_id
1 'polypeptide(L)'
;MTGRKWPVVPSPQLRPALVSAQPACSGSWALPGPGHTPSSAPPVGAGEGPAFLSWASLSSEQPRADKSSAAVSHTPAWAHRAASTMKDEVALLATVTLLGVLLQAYFSLQVISARRAFRVSPPLTTGPPEFERVYRAQVNCSEYFPLFLAALWVAGVFFHEGLGSGQTRTHPGAPGRAPGGSRGRPGPLAGTAALCGLVYLFARLRYFQGYARSAQQRLTPLYASARALWLLMALAALGLLVHFLPRALRAALLGRLGTLLPRA
;
A
#
# COMPACT_ATOMS: atom_id res chain seq x y z
N MET A 1 6.82 0.00 34.34
CA MET A 1 7.26 0.65 33.09
C MET A 1 8.68 0.20 32.76
N THR A 2 8.86 -0.94 32.10
CA THR A 2 10.18 -1.45 31.74
C THR A 2 10.41 -1.22 30.26
N GLY A 3 11.21 -0.20 29.93
CA GLY A 3 11.67 0.10 28.58
C GLY A 3 12.56 -1.03 28.06
N ARG A 4 11.95 -2.05 27.45
CA ARG A 4 12.69 -3.03 26.63
C ARG A 4 13.18 -2.29 25.39
N LYS A 5 14.44 -1.84 25.44
CA LYS A 5 15.21 -1.49 24.25
C LYS A 5 15.03 -2.61 23.24
N TRP A 6 14.61 -2.24 22.03
CA TRP A 6 14.64 -3.14 20.89
C TRP A 6 15.99 -3.86 20.85
N PRO A 7 16.06 -5.16 20.50
CA PRO A 7 17.31 -5.76 20.10
C PRO A 7 17.72 -5.09 18.79
N VAL A 8 18.41 -3.96 18.92
CA VAL A 8 19.37 -3.49 17.93
C VAL A 8 20.26 -4.70 17.67
N VAL A 9 20.42 -5.07 16.40
CA VAL A 9 21.36 -6.12 15.98
C VAL A 9 22.65 -5.92 16.78
N PRO A 10 23.13 -6.91 17.56
CA PRO A 10 24.31 -6.72 18.39
C PRO A 10 25.45 -6.24 17.50
N SER A 11 26.12 -5.15 17.89
CA SER A 11 27.40 -4.79 17.30
C SER A 11 28.33 -6.00 17.47
N PRO A 12 28.96 -6.52 16.39
CA PRO A 12 29.95 -7.56 16.57
C PRO A 12 31.07 -6.98 17.44
N GLN A 13 31.31 -7.61 18.60
CA GLN A 13 32.52 -7.41 19.38
C GLN A 13 33.69 -7.69 18.43
N LEU A 14 34.37 -6.63 17.96
CA LEU A 14 35.59 -6.76 17.19
C LEU A 14 36.64 -7.42 18.11
N ARG A 15 36.82 -8.74 17.97
CA ARG A 15 38.11 -9.34 18.27
C ARG A 15 39.09 -8.82 17.20
N PRO A 16 40.27 -8.31 17.57
CA PRO A 16 41.28 -7.95 16.59
C PRO A 16 41.77 -9.24 15.93
N ALA A 17 41.21 -9.55 14.76
CA ALA A 17 41.80 -10.53 13.86
C ALA A 17 43.01 -9.86 13.21
N LEU A 18 44.16 -10.54 13.31
CA LEU A 18 45.42 -10.11 12.72
C LEU A 18 45.24 -9.66 11.27
N VAL A 19 45.86 -8.52 10.96
CA VAL A 19 46.09 -8.03 9.61
C VAL A 19 46.78 -9.11 8.78
N SER A 20 46.06 -9.62 7.78
CA SER A 20 46.64 -10.32 6.64
C SER A 20 46.27 -9.50 5.41
N ALA A 21 47.26 -8.74 4.91
CA ALA A 21 47.15 -7.94 3.71
C ALA A 21 46.78 -8.80 2.49
N GLN A 22 45.85 -8.32 1.67
CA GLN A 22 45.71 -8.76 0.28
C GLN A 22 45.93 -7.56 -0.65
N PRO A 23 46.56 -7.77 -1.83
CA PRO A 23 47.07 -6.69 -2.65
C PRO A 23 45.97 -6.05 -3.51
N ALA A 24 46.14 -4.75 -3.75
CA ALA A 24 45.31 -3.95 -4.62
C ALA A 24 45.56 -4.31 -6.11
N CYS A 25 44.50 -4.64 -6.85
CA CYS A 25 44.51 -4.62 -8.30
C CYS A 25 44.03 -3.25 -8.79
N SER A 26 44.93 -2.51 -9.42
CA SER A 26 44.66 -1.29 -10.16
C SER A 26 44.00 -1.62 -11.50
N GLY A 27 42.88 -0.95 -11.80
CA GLY A 27 42.24 -0.97 -13.11
C GLY A 27 42.08 0.46 -13.58
N SER A 28 43.03 0.91 -14.41
CA SER A 28 43.08 2.25 -15.01
C SER A 28 42.09 2.33 -16.18
N TRP A 29 41.26 3.38 -16.20
CA TRP A 29 40.40 3.72 -17.33
C TRP A 29 41.24 4.45 -18.39
N ALA A 30 41.41 3.84 -19.57
CA ALA A 30 42.07 4.47 -20.70
C ALA A 30 41.08 4.66 -21.86
N LEU A 31 40.89 5.92 -22.26
CA LEU A 31 40.24 6.36 -23.50
C LEU A 31 41.29 6.39 -24.64
N PRO A 32 40.91 6.19 -25.91
CA PRO A 32 41.70 6.69 -27.03
C PRO A 32 41.02 7.89 -27.73
N GLY A 33 41.85 8.89 -28.03
CA GLY A 33 41.53 10.08 -28.84
C GLY A 33 41.70 9.88 -30.36
N PRO A 34 41.66 10.96 -31.17
CA PRO A 34 41.00 11.01 -32.47
C PRO A 34 41.92 10.94 -33.70
N GLY A 35 41.37 10.59 -34.87
CA GLY A 35 42.09 10.67 -36.15
C GLY A 35 41.20 10.54 -37.41
N HIS A 36 41.00 11.69 -38.05
CA HIS A 36 40.94 12.00 -39.50
C HIS A 36 39.95 11.31 -40.48
N THR A 37 39.10 12.16 -41.07
CA THR A 37 38.35 12.11 -42.35
C THR A 37 39.32 12.34 -43.55
N PRO A 38 38.98 12.14 -44.87
CA PRO A 38 37.78 12.68 -45.55
C PRO A 38 37.19 11.95 -46.79
N SER A 39 36.13 12.59 -47.31
CA SER A 39 35.52 12.47 -48.66
C SER A 39 34.44 11.38 -48.80
N SER A 40 33.21 11.60 -49.28
CA SER A 40 32.59 12.61 -50.13
C SER A 40 31.05 12.48 -50.02
N ALA A 41 30.31 13.59 -50.18
CA ALA A 41 28.85 13.62 -50.38
C ALA A 41 28.57 13.94 -51.88
N PRO A 42 27.37 13.72 -52.46
CA PRO A 42 26.10 14.32 -52.01
C PRO A 42 24.85 13.41 -52.31
N PRO A 43 23.60 13.92 -52.37
CA PRO A 43 22.59 13.74 -51.31
C PRO A 43 21.35 12.96 -51.81
N VAL A 44 20.27 12.98 -50.99
CA VAL A 44 18.86 12.65 -51.29
C VAL A 44 18.35 11.43 -50.54
N GLY A 45 17.28 11.64 -49.76
CA GLY A 45 16.44 10.59 -49.20
C GLY A 45 16.11 10.79 -47.73
N ALA A 46 15.28 11.79 -47.44
CA ALA A 46 14.63 11.90 -46.14
C ALA A 46 13.74 10.67 -45.93
N GLY A 47 14.14 9.79 -45.01
CA GLY A 47 13.40 8.60 -44.58
C GLY A 47 13.26 8.64 -43.06
N GLU A 48 12.02 8.86 -42.64
CA GLU A 48 11.54 9.10 -41.28
C GLU A 48 12.00 8.02 -40.27
N GLY A 49 12.72 8.44 -39.23
CA GLY A 49 12.85 7.69 -37.97
C GLY A 49 11.68 8.02 -37.03
N PRO A 50 11.30 7.14 -36.10
CA PRO A 50 10.07 7.30 -35.34
C PRO A 50 10.18 8.55 -34.46
N ALA A 51 9.25 9.46 -34.67
CA ALA A 51 9.07 10.65 -33.85
C ALA A 51 8.93 10.22 -32.39
N PHE A 52 9.99 10.41 -31.60
CA PHE A 52 9.86 10.61 -30.18
C PHE A 52 8.93 11.82 -30.04
N LEU A 53 7.67 11.56 -29.68
CA LEU A 53 6.67 12.58 -29.41
C LEU A 53 7.20 13.43 -28.25
N SER A 54 7.87 14.52 -28.61
CA SER A 54 8.23 15.60 -27.71
C SER A 54 6.92 16.17 -27.19
N TRP A 55 6.54 15.78 -25.97
CA TRP A 55 5.35 16.30 -25.31
C TRP A 55 5.35 17.85 -25.27
N ALA A 56 6.54 18.45 -25.34
CA ALA A 56 6.77 19.89 -25.29
C ALA A 56 6.21 20.68 -26.50
N SER A 57 5.87 20.03 -27.62
CA SER A 57 5.37 20.72 -28.81
C SER A 57 3.84 20.71 -28.97
N LEU A 58 3.10 20.00 -28.11
CA LEU A 58 1.63 19.99 -28.10
C LEU A 58 1.00 21.03 -27.14
N SER A 59 1.80 21.95 -26.59
CA SER A 59 1.35 22.91 -25.56
C SER A 59 1.18 24.34 -26.06
N SER A 60 1.28 24.62 -27.37
CA SER A 60 1.27 25.99 -27.89
C SER A 60 -0.05 26.47 -28.52
N GLU A 61 -1.12 25.67 -28.51
CA GLU A 61 -2.47 26.15 -28.86
C GLU A 61 -3.32 26.35 -27.60
N GLN A 62 -2.88 27.28 -26.74
CA GLN A 62 -3.76 27.87 -25.75
C GLN A 62 -4.60 28.94 -26.49
N PRO A 63 -5.94 28.90 -26.48
CA PRO A 63 -6.75 29.95 -27.06
C PRO A 63 -6.40 31.29 -26.40
N ARG A 64 -6.19 32.34 -27.21
CA ARG A 64 -5.98 33.71 -26.72
C ARG A 64 -7.09 34.07 -25.75
N ALA A 65 -6.75 34.17 -24.46
CA ALA A 65 -7.67 34.56 -23.42
C ALA A 65 -8.11 36.01 -23.65
N ASP A 66 -9.31 36.18 -24.19
CA ASP A 66 -10.04 37.44 -24.09
C ASP A 66 -10.28 37.69 -22.59
N LYS A 67 -9.72 38.78 -22.06
CA LYS A 67 -9.75 39.13 -20.63
C LYS A 67 -11.14 39.58 -20.17
N SER A 68 -12.17 39.48 -21.01
CA SER A 68 -13.53 39.95 -20.73
C SER A 68 -14.49 38.87 -20.20
N SER A 69 -14.05 37.63 -19.99
CA SER A 69 -14.88 36.59 -19.35
C SER A 69 -14.04 35.62 -18.53
N ALA A 70 -13.40 36.12 -17.48
CA ALA A 70 -12.99 35.28 -16.37
C ALA A 70 -14.25 34.86 -15.60
N ALA A 71 -15.02 33.91 -16.17
CA ALA A 71 -16.01 33.16 -15.42
C ALA A 71 -15.25 32.46 -14.30
N VAL A 72 -15.29 33.04 -13.09
CA VAL A 72 -14.81 32.39 -11.88
C VAL A 72 -15.63 31.11 -11.77
N SER A 73 -15.03 29.99 -12.15
CA SER A 73 -15.64 28.67 -12.04
C SER A 73 -15.68 28.30 -10.56
N HIS A 74 -16.66 28.86 -9.85
CA HIS A 74 -16.97 28.48 -8.49
C HIS A 74 -17.41 27.01 -8.52
N THR A 75 -16.54 26.12 -8.03
CA THR A 75 -16.92 24.76 -7.71
C THR A 75 -18.11 24.81 -6.75
N PRO A 76 -19.25 24.21 -7.11
CA PRO A 76 -20.46 24.39 -6.34
C PRO A 76 -20.28 23.75 -4.96
N ALA A 77 -20.85 24.37 -3.92
CA ALA A 77 -20.65 23.94 -2.53
C ALA A 77 -21.02 22.46 -2.28
N TRP A 78 -21.95 21.90 -3.07
CA TRP A 78 -22.31 20.48 -3.01
C TRP A 78 -21.17 19.56 -3.49
N ALA A 79 -20.36 19.99 -4.46
CA ALA A 79 -19.22 19.22 -4.95
C ALA A 79 -18.09 19.18 -3.91
N HIS A 80 -17.82 20.31 -3.24
CA HIS A 80 -16.90 20.33 -2.10
C HIS A 80 -17.38 19.44 -0.95
N ARG A 81 -18.69 19.49 -0.66
CA ARG A 81 -19.30 18.65 0.38
C ARG A 81 -19.24 17.16 0.04
N ALA A 82 -19.54 16.78 -1.20
CA ALA A 82 -19.43 15.40 -1.67
C ALA A 82 -17.99 14.91 -1.64
N ALA A 83 -17.03 15.75 -2.04
CA ALA A 83 -15.61 15.42 -1.96
C ALA A 83 -15.13 15.28 -0.50
N SER A 84 -15.61 16.11 0.43
CA SER A 84 -15.27 15.96 1.85
C SER A 84 -15.87 14.70 2.46
N THR A 85 -17.12 14.35 2.13
CA THR A 85 -17.76 13.13 2.66
C THR A 85 -17.06 11.87 2.19
N MET A 86 -16.67 11.78 0.91
CA MET A 86 -15.90 10.64 0.41
C MET A 86 -14.55 10.48 1.12
N LYS A 87 -13.86 11.60 1.41
CA LYS A 87 -12.59 11.57 2.15
C LYS A 87 -12.79 11.07 3.58
N ASP A 88 -13.85 11.49 4.25
CA ASP A 88 -14.16 11.08 5.63
C ASP A 88 -14.46 9.57 5.71
N GLU A 89 -15.11 8.99 4.69
CA GLU A 89 -15.42 7.55 4.61
C GLU A 89 -14.19 6.66 4.49
N VAL A 90 -13.19 7.09 3.70
CA VAL A 90 -11.97 6.31 3.44
C VAL A 90 -10.79 6.70 4.33
N ALA A 91 -10.91 7.74 5.16
CA ALA A 91 -9.82 8.25 5.99
C ALA A 91 -9.19 7.17 6.90
N LEU A 92 -10.00 6.29 7.47
CA LEU A 92 -9.50 5.18 8.30
C LEU A 92 -8.66 4.18 7.47
N LEU A 93 -9.13 3.81 6.28
CA LEU A 93 -8.42 2.89 5.39
C LEU A 93 -7.11 3.50 4.90
N ALA A 94 -7.13 4.78 4.54
CA ALA A 94 -5.94 5.55 4.17
C ALA A 94 -4.92 5.61 5.33
N THR A 95 -5.41 5.81 6.56
CA THR A 95 -4.55 5.84 7.77
C THR A 95 -3.88 4.49 8.01
N VAL A 96 -4.64 3.38 7.93
CA VAL A 96 -4.08 2.03 8.06
C VAL A 96 -3.13 1.70 6.91
N THR A 97 -3.43 2.15 5.69
CA THR A 97 -2.53 2.02 4.54
C THR A 97 -1.20 2.73 4.78
N LEU A 98 -1.24 3.98 5.24
CA LEU A 98 -0.05 4.76 5.58
C LEU A 98 0.77 4.09 6.69
N LEU A 99 0.11 3.58 7.74
CA LEU A 99 0.77 2.82 8.79
C LEU A 99 1.46 1.57 8.24
N GLY A 100 0.83 0.87 7.29
CA GLY A 100 1.41 -0.26 6.60
C GLY A 100 2.66 0.10 5.79
N VAL A 101 2.63 1.23 5.08
CA VAL A 101 3.79 1.76 4.35
C VAL A 101 4.94 2.10 5.30
N LEU A 102 4.64 2.77 6.43
CA LEU A 102 5.64 3.08 7.45
C LEU A 102 6.24 1.82 8.07
N LEU A 103 5.43 0.78 8.28
CA LEU A 103 5.90 -0.52 8.76
C LEU A 103 6.84 -1.21 7.76
N GLN A 104 6.56 -1.12 6.46
CA GLN A 104 7.46 -1.65 5.43
C GLN A 104 8.76 -0.85 5.34
N ALA A 105 8.69 0.49 5.44
CA ALA A 105 9.88 1.32 5.51
C ALA A 105 10.75 0.94 6.72
N TYR A 106 10.12 0.70 7.88
CA TYR A 106 10.80 0.19 9.06
C TYR A 106 11.51 -1.15 8.79
N PHE A 107 10.85 -2.13 8.17
CA PHE A 107 11.49 -3.42 7.84
C PHE A 107 12.66 -3.26 6.87
N SER A 108 12.53 -2.39 5.87
CA SER A 108 13.62 -2.07 4.94
C SER A 108 14.83 -1.46 5.64
N LEU A 109 14.61 -0.52 6.57
CA LEU A 109 15.67 0.07 7.39
C LEU A 109 16.36 -0.97 8.27
N GLN A 110 15.61 -1.93 8.82
CA GLN A 110 16.17 -3.04 9.60
C GLN A 110 17.05 -3.96 8.75
N VAL A 111 16.68 -4.24 7.50
CA VAL A 111 17.53 -5.00 6.56
C VAL A 111 18.81 -4.22 6.25
N ILE A 112 18.73 -2.92 5.99
CA ILE A 112 19.91 -2.07 5.76
C ILE A 112 20.84 -2.09 6.99
N SER A 113 20.27 -1.99 8.19
CA SER A 113 21.01 -2.10 9.45
C SER A 113 21.71 -3.47 9.57
N ALA A 114 21.00 -4.55 9.29
CA ALA A 114 21.57 -5.90 9.32
C ALA A 114 22.69 -6.09 8.27
N ARG A 115 22.52 -5.55 7.05
CA ARG A 115 23.59 -5.57 6.03
C ARG A 115 24.87 -4.91 6.53
N ARG A 116 24.75 -3.77 7.21
CA ARG A 116 25.90 -3.07 7.81
C ARG A 116 26.53 -3.87 8.94
N ALA A 117 25.72 -4.46 9.82
CA ALA A 117 26.19 -5.24 10.96
C ALA A 117 26.93 -6.53 10.55
N PHE A 118 26.39 -7.27 9.59
CA PHE A 118 26.94 -8.52 9.10
C PHE A 118 27.86 -8.37 7.87
N ARG A 119 28.09 -7.13 7.40
CA ARG A 119 28.90 -6.78 6.21
C ARG A 119 28.47 -7.52 4.94
N VAL A 120 27.15 -7.67 4.74
CA VAL A 120 26.58 -8.29 3.53
C VAL A 120 26.24 -7.20 2.50
N SER A 121 27.20 -6.92 1.62
CA SER A 121 27.04 -5.95 0.53
C SER A 121 26.05 -6.44 -0.53
N PRO A 122 25.19 -5.57 -1.10
CA PRO A 122 24.48 -5.88 -2.33
C PRO A 122 25.45 -6.30 -3.45
N PRO A 123 25.06 -7.21 -4.37
CA PRO A 123 23.73 -7.79 -4.57
C PRO A 123 23.43 -9.02 -3.68
N LEU A 124 24.34 -9.41 -2.78
CA LEU A 124 24.19 -10.65 -2.01
C LEU A 124 22.96 -10.60 -1.09
N THR A 125 22.25 -11.72 -1.05
CA THR A 125 21.08 -11.96 -0.19
C THR A 125 21.26 -13.15 0.74
N THR A 126 22.44 -13.79 0.67
CA THR A 126 22.89 -14.87 1.54
C THR A 126 23.95 -14.37 2.51
N GLY A 127 24.08 -15.03 3.65
CA GLY A 127 25.03 -14.64 4.70
C GLY A 127 24.82 -15.43 5.99
N PRO A 128 25.21 -14.88 7.15
CA PRO A 128 24.94 -15.52 8.43
C PRO A 128 23.43 -15.78 8.62
N PRO A 129 23.01 -16.89 9.26
CA PRO A 129 21.59 -17.21 9.44
C PRO A 129 20.77 -16.09 10.09
N GLU A 130 21.38 -15.25 10.91
CA GLU A 130 20.72 -14.09 11.53
C GLU A 130 20.34 -13.02 10.50
N PHE A 131 21.27 -12.69 9.60
CA PHE A 131 21.02 -11.78 8.49
C PHE A 131 19.91 -12.33 7.57
N GLU A 132 20.03 -13.60 7.17
CA GLU A 132 19.06 -14.22 6.26
C GLU A 132 17.66 -14.21 6.83
N ARG A 133 17.49 -14.44 8.15
CA ARG A 133 16.17 -14.35 8.78
C ARG A 133 15.56 -12.96 8.70
N VAL A 134 16.35 -11.90 8.96
CA VAL A 134 15.88 -10.51 8.86
C VAL A 134 15.50 -10.18 7.42
N TYR A 135 16.35 -10.55 6.45
CA TYR A 135 16.08 -10.35 5.03
C TYR A 135 14.81 -11.10 4.57
N ARG A 136 14.69 -12.39 4.89
CA ARG A 136 13.53 -13.22 4.53
C ARG A 136 12.24 -12.76 5.21
N ALA A 137 12.33 -12.25 6.44
CA ALA A 137 11.17 -11.67 7.13
C ALA A 137 10.66 -10.42 6.40
N GLN A 138 11.56 -9.53 5.96
CA GLN A 138 11.19 -8.34 5.20
C GLN A 138 10.58 -8.71 3.84
N VAL A 139 11.24 -9.59 3.07
CA VAL A 139 10.74 -10.05 1.76
C VAL A 139 9.35 -10.64 1.87
N ASN A 140 9.12 -11.54 2.84
CA ASN A 140 7.80 -12.12 3.06
C ASN A 140 6.75 -11.06 3.45
N CYS A 141 7.10 -10.09 4.29
CA CYS A 141 6.18 -8.99 4.58
C CYS A 141 5.85 -8.19 3.30
N SER A 142 6.81 -7.96 2.41
CA SER A 142 6.60 -7.24 1.15
C SER A 142 5.76 -8.01 0.15
N GLU A 143 5.95 -9.32 0.00
CA GLU A 143 5.15 -10.17 -0.91
C GLU A 143 3.65 -10.15 -0.58
N TYR A 144 3.30 -10.15 0.70
CA TYR A 144 1.89 -10.16 1.14
C TYR A 144 1.26 -8.76 1.26
N PHE A 145 2.06 -7.70 1.16
CA PHE A 145 1.56 -6.35 1.35
C PHE A 145 0.56 -5.89 0.28
N PRO A 146 0.79 -6.17 -1.03
CA PRO A 146 -0.23 -5.90 -2.04
C PRO A 146 -1.54 -6.66 -1.81
N LEU A 147 -1.47 -7.92 -1.37
CA LEU A 147 -2.66 -8.72 -1.04
C LEU A 147 -3.44 -8.11 0.13
N PHE A 148 -2.73 -7.66 1.15
CA PHE A 148 -3.32 -6.96 2.28
C PHE A 148 -4.00 -5.66 1.84
N LEU A 149 -3.34 -4.82 1.01
CA LEU A 149 -3.93 -3.59 0.53
C LEU A 149 -5.19 -3.84 -0.31
N ALA A 150 -5.14 -4.80 -1.24
CA ALA A 150 -6.30 -5.16 -2.05
C ALA A 150 -7.48 -5.60 -1.17
N ALA A 151 -7.25 -6.51 -0.22
CA ALA A 151 -8.30 -6.99 0.68
C ALA A 151 -8.83 -5.88 1.60
N LEU A 152 -7.95 -5.04 2.17
CA LEU A 152 -8.33 -3.93 3.05
C LEU A 152 -9.26 -2.95 2.33
N TRP A 153 -8.90 -2.53 1.13
CA TRP A 153 -9.67 -1.54 0.37
C TRP A 153 -10.99 -2.12 -0.14
N VAL A 154 -10.99 -3.33 -0.70
CA VAL A 154 -12.23 -3.97 -1.17
C VAL A 154 -13.18 -4.25 0.01
N ALA A 155 -12.67 -4.78 1.12
CA ALA A 155 -13.48 -4.96 2.33
C ALA A 155 -14.00 -3.63 2.86
N GLY A 156 -13.14 -2.61 2.94
CA GLY A 156 -13.52 -1.30 3.48
C GLY A 156 -14.58 -0.57 2.66
N VAL A 157 -14.55 -0.70 1.33
CA VAL A 157 -15.53 -0.07 0.43
C VAL A 157 -16.82 -0.90 0.35
N PHE A 158 -16.73 -2.18 -0.03
CA PHE A 158 -17.93 -2.97 -0.35
C PHE A 158 -18.66 -3.50 0.88
N PHE A 159 -17.97 -3.76 2.00
CA PHE A 159 -18.64 -4.21 3.22
C PHE A 159 -19.33 -3.04 3.97
N HIS A 160 -18.88 -1.80 3.77
CA HIS A 160 -19.51 -0.58 4.32
C HIS A 160 -20.89 -0.31 3.70
N GLU A 161 -21.06 -0.55 2.40
CA GLU A 161 -22.31 -0.27 1.66
C GLU A 161 -23.39 -1.36 1.83
N GLY A 162 -23.01 -2.61 2.09
CA GLY A 162 -23.92 -3.76 2.02
C GLY A 162 -25.01 -3.82 3.09
N LEU A 163 -24.83 -3.14 4.23
CA LEU A 163 -25.74 -3.23 5.39
C LEU A 163 -26.34 -1.89 5.83
N GLY A 164 -25.88 -0.75 5.28
CA GLY A 164 -26.37 0.59 5.61
C GLY A 164 -27.55 1.09 4.77
N SER A 165 -27.92 0.39 3.69
CA SER A 165 -29.01 0.79 2.79
C SER A 165 -30.43 0.47 3.32
N GLY A 166 -30.57 0.33 4.63
CA GLY A 166 -31.86 0.31 5.33
C GLY A 166 -32.36 1.70 5.77
N GLN A 167 -31.70 2.79 5.38
CA GLN A 167 -32.20 4.14 5.65
C GLN A 167 -33.32 4.47 4.66
N THR A 168 -34.55 4.32 5.14
CA THR A 168 -35.80 4.82 4.56
C THR A 168 -35.61 6.15 3.84
N ARG A 169 -35.79 6.14 2.52
CA ARG A 169 -35.96 7.32 1.69
C ARG A 169 -37.30 7.95 2.09
N THR A 170 -37.31 8.82 3.10
CA THR A 170 -38.50 9.58 3.45
C THR A 170 -38.82 10.54 2.31
N HIS A 171 -40.06 10.50 1.86
CA HIS A 171 -40.66 11.32 0.80
C HIS A 171 -40.26 12.81 0.87
N PRO A 172 -40.11 13.49 -0.28
CA PRO A 172 -39.93 14.93 -0.31
C PRO A 172 -41.29 15.61 -0.10
N GLY A 173 -41.56 16.09 1.13
CA GLY A 173 -42.85 16.71 1.44
C GLY A 173 -42.91 17.55 2.72
N ALA A 174 -41.79 17.95 3.33
CA ALA A 174 -41.82 18.81 4.52
C ALA A 174 -40.78 19.93 4.41
N PRO A 175 -41.19 21.21 4.45
CA PRO A 175 -40.26 22.33 4.55
C PRO A 175 -39.85 22.55 6.01
N GLY A 176 -38.57 22.81 6.24
CA GLY A 176 -38.11 23.46 7.47
C GLY A 176 -37.67 22.56 8.61
N ARG A 177 -36.54 21.86 8.45
CA ARG A 177 -35.58 21.68 9.57
C ARG A 177 -34.18 21.47 9.01
N ALA A 178 -33.28 22.41 9.29
CA ALA A 178 -31.87 22.26 8.95
C ALA A 178 -31.35 20.95 9.56
N PRO A 179 -30.73 20.04 8.79
CA PRO A 179 -30.13 18.84 9.36
C PRO A 179 -28.93 19.31 10.19
N GLY A 180 -29.08 19.21 11.52
CA GLY A 180 -27.98 19.39 12.47
C GLY A 180 -26.83 18.47 12.08
N GLY A 181 -25.63 19.03 12.01
CA GLY A 181 -24.43 18.35 11.56
C GLY A 181 -24.12 17.11 12.39
N SER A 182 -24.49 15.94 11.88
CA SER A 182 -23.81 14.69 12.20
C SER A 182 -22.42 14.79 11.57
N ARG A 183 -21.45 15.33 12.35
CA ARG A 183 -20.02 15.22 12.06
C ARG A 183 -19.73 13.80 11.59
N GLY A 184 -19.05 13.69 10.44
CA GLY A 184 -18.70 12.44 9.75
C GLY A 184 -17.96 11.47 10.65
N ARG A 185 -18.70 10.74 11.49
CA ARG A 185 -18.19 9.55 12.15
C ARG A 185 -18.16 8.48 11.04
N PRO A 186 -16.99 7.93 10.71
CA PRO A 186 -16.93 6.83 9.76
C PRO A 186 -17.91 5.75 10.23
N GLY A 187 -18.70 5.21 9.30
CA GLY A 187 -19.71 4.22 9.64
C GLY A 187 -19.09 3.05 10.43
N PRO A 188 -19.84 2.41 11.36
CA PRO A 188 -19.31 1.37 12.24
C PRO A 188 -18.59 0.22 11.50
N LEU A 189 -18.91 0.04 10.21
CA LEU A 189 -18.39 -1.04 9.34
C LEU A 189 -17.07 -0.69 8.63
N ALA A 190 -16.81 0.58 8.29
CA ALA A 190 -15.48 1.02 7.83
C ALA A 190 -14.44 0.86 8.96
N GLY A 191 -14.91 1.03 10.20
CA GLY A 191 -14.16 0.68 11.41
C GLY A 191 -13.73 -0.78 11.45
N THR A 192 -14.56 -1.73 11.00
CA THR A 192 -14.26 -3.17 11.08
C THR A 192 -13.08 -3.55 10.18
N ALA A 193 -13.07 -3.13 8.91
CA ALA A 193 -11.95 -3.39 8.00
C ALA A 193 -10.66 -2.73 8.50
N ALA A 194 -10.74 -1.48 8.98
CA ALA A 194 -9.60 -0.78 9.56
C ALA A 194 -9.04 -1.50 10.81
N LEU A 195 -9.91 -1.97 11.72
CA LEU A 195 -9.52 -2.74 12.90
C LEU A 195 -8.82 -4.06 12.52
N CYS A 196 -9.39 -4.81 11.55
CA CYS A 196 -8.75 -6.02 11.04
C CYS A 196 -7.38 -5.71 10.43
N GLY A 197 -7.25 -4.58 9.72
CA GLY A 197 -5.98 -4.11 9.18
C GLY A 197 -4.95 -3.75 10.26
N LEU A 198 -5.36 -3.09 11.35
CA LEU A 198 -4.48 -2.83 12.49
C LEU A 198 -3.99 -4.13 13.14
N VAL A 199 -4.88 -5.12 13.32
CA VAL A 199 -4.50 -6.44 13.83
C VAL A 199 -3.50 -7.13 12.90
N TYR A 200 -3.71 -7.06 11.58
CA TYR A 200 -2.79 -7.59 10.58
C TYR A 200 -1.40 -6.93 10.69
N LEU A 201 -1.33 -5.60 10.72
CA LEU A 201 -0.07 -4.85 10.81
C LEU A 201 0.67 -5.13 12.13
N PHE A 202 -0.05 -5.19 13.25
CA PHE A 202 0.55 -5.57 14.53
C PHE A 202 1.11 -7.00 14.50
N ALA A 203 0.34 -7.95 13.96
CA ALA A 203 0.81 -9.32 13.80
C ALA A 203 2.04 -9.40 12.88
N ARG A 204 2.11 -8.59 11.81
CA ARG A 204 3.28 -8.49 10.92
C ARG A 204 4.51 -7.89 11.60
N LEU A 205 4.34 -6.88 12.46
CA LEU A 205 5.42 -6.36 13.30
C LEU A 205 5.97 -7.46 14.23
N ARG A 206 5.07 -8.22 14.89
CA ARG A 206 5.46 -9.34 15.76
C ARG A 206 6.10 -10.49 14.99
N TYR A 207 5.62 -10.77 13.78
CA TYR A 207 6.21 -11.75 12.87
C TYR A 207 7.65 -11.39 12.53
N PHE A 208 7.89 -10.16 12.09
CA PHE A 208 9.23 -9.69 11.76
C PHE A 208 10.17 -9.76 12.96
N GLN A 209 9.74 -9.24 14.12
CA GLN A 209 10.50 -9.30 15.37
C GLN A 209 10.82 -10.74 15.80
N GLY A 210 9.85 -11.65 15.70
CA GLY A 210 10.02 -13.06 16.06
C GLY A 210 10.99 -13.76 15.12
N TYR A 211 10.81 -13.58 13.81
CA TYR A 211 11.64 -14.22 12.79
C TYR A 211 13.09 -13.77 12.86
N ALA A 212 13.35 -12.47 13.08
CA ALA A 212 14.70 -11.95 13.27
C ALA A 212 15.46 -12.70 14.39
N ARG A 213 14.78 -13.04 15.49
CA ARG A 213 15.37 -13.79 16.61
C ARG A 213 15.53 -15.26 16.28
N SER A 214 14.47 -15.93 15.83
CA SER A 214 14.51 -17.35 15.50
C SER A 214 13.43 -17.72 14.49
N ALA A 215 13.70 -18.77 13.70
CA ALA A 215 12.73 -19.27 12.73
C ALA A 215 11.43 -19.75 13.38
N GLN A 216 11.48 -20.33 14.58
CA GLN A 216 10.30 -20.87 15.27
C GLN A 216 9.39 -19.77 15.82
N GLN A 217 9.95 -18.67 16.33
CA GLN A 217 9.17 -17.55 16.89
C GLN A 217 8.35 -16.78 15.85
N ARG A 218 8.51 -17.07 14.55
CA ARG A 218 7.70 -16.47 13.49
C ARG A 218 6.29 -17.10 13.39
N LEU A 219 6.09 -18.33 13.85
CA LEU A 219 4.90 -19.12 13.49
C LEU A 219 3.61 -18.57 14.13
N THR A 220 3.59 -18.34 15.43
CA THR A 220 2.42 -17.79 16.13
C THR A 220 1.92 -16.47 15.53
N PRO A 221 2.79 -15.44 15.35
CA PRO A 221 2.35 -14.20 14.70
C PRO A 221 2.04 -14.37 13.22
N LEU A 222 2.67 -15.33 12.51
CA LEU A 222 2.30 -15.66 11.13
C LEU A 222 0.85 -16.13 11.05
N TYR A 223 0.44 -17.10 11.88
CA TYR A 223 -0.94 -17.58 11.91
C TYR A 223 -1.93 -16.48 12.31
N ALA A 224 -1.56 -15.61 13.25
CA ALA A 224 -2.38 -14.45 13.60
C ALA A 224 -2.58 -13.51 12.41
N SER A 225 -1.50 -13.17 11.68
CA SER A 225 -1.58 -12.32 10.49
C SER A 225 -2.38 -12.99 9.36
N ALA A 226 -2.26 -14.30 9.18
CA ALA A 226 -3.02 -15.07 8.19
C ALA A 226 -4.52 -15.05 8.50
N ARG A 227 -4.92 -15.26 9.76
CA ARG A 227 -6.34 -15.18 10.17
C ARG A 227 -6.94 -13.79 9.93
N ALA A 228 -6.20 -12.73 10.24
CA ALA A 228 -6.65 -11.36 9.98
C ALA A 228 -6.81 -11.08 8.48
N LEU A 229 -5.88 -11.58 7.65
CA LEU A 229 -5.96 -11.45 6.19
C LEU A 229 -7.13 -12.25 5.60
N TRP A 230 -7.33 -13.49 6.04
CA TRP A 230 -8.48 -14.31 5.63
C TRP A 230 -9.80 -13.68 6.04
N LEU A 231 -9.87 -13.06 7.22
CA LEU A 231 -11.06 -12.31 7.65
C LEU A 231 -11.34 -11.13 6.72
N LEU A 232 -10.32 -10.33 6.38
CA LEU A 232 -10.47 -9.24 5.39
C LEU A 232 -10.96 -9.77 4.04
N MET A 233 -10.41 -10.89 3.57
CA MET A 233 -10.83 -11.52 2.31
C MET A 233 -12.29 -11.98 2.37
N ALA A 234 -12.72 -12.55 3.50
CA ALA A 234 -14.11 -12.96 3.71
C ALA A 234 -15.06 -11.76 3.75
N LEU A 235 -14.68 -10.65 4.40
CA LEU A 235 -15.45 -9.41 4.41
C LEU A 235 -15.57 -8.81 3.00
N ALA A 236 -14.47 -8.79 2.24
CA ALA A 236 -14.45 -8.34 0.84
C ALA A 236 -15.39 -9.19 -0.02
N ALA A 237 -15.29 -10.52 0.06
CA ALA A 237 -16.15 -11.44 -0.68
C ALA A 237 -17.63 -11.29 -0.30
N LEU A 238 -17.93 -11.16 0.99
CA LEU A 238 -19.30 -10.97 1.47
C LEU A 238 -19.87 -9.61 1.03
N GLY A 239 -19.08 -8.54 1.08
CA GLY A 239 -19.48 -7.21 0.59
C GLY A 239 -19.81 -7.23 -0.90
N LEU A 240 -18.95 -7.84 -1.72
CA LEU A 240 -19.18 -8.01 -3.16
C LEU A 240 -20.40 -8.89 -3.44
N LEU A 241 -20.56 -10.01 -2.71
CA LEU A 241 -21.74 -10.87 -2.83
C LEU A 241 -23.00 -10.05 -2.56
N VAL A 242 -23.07 -9.31 -1.46
CA VAL A 242 -24.25 -8.50 -1.12
C VAL A 242 -24.53 -7.41 -2.16
N HIS A 243 -23.49 -6.82 -2.75
CA HIS A 243 -23.62 -5.80 -3.78
C HIS A 243 -24.18 -6.36 -5.09
N PHE A 244 -23.68 -7.51 -5.56
CA PHE A 244 -24.08 -8.10 -6.84
C PHE A 244 -25.28 -9.06 -6.75
N LEU A 245 -25.61 -9.57 -5.57
CA LEU A 245 -26.70 -10.54 -5.41
C LEU A 245 -28.06 -9.84 -5.49
N PRO A 246 -28.94 -10.23 -6.44
CA PRO A 246 -30.28 -9.65 -6.55
C PRO A 246 -31.06 -9.80 -5.24
N ARG A 247 -31.81 -8.76 -4.87
CA ARG A 247 -32.57 -8.71 -3.60
C ARG A 247 -33.49 -9.91 -3.39
N ALA A 248 -34.09 -10.42 -4.46
CA ALA A 248 -34.94 -11.61 -4.44
C ALA A 248 -34.16 -12.87 -4.04
N LEU A 249 -32.96 -13.06 -4.59
CA LEU A 249 -32.11 -14.21 -4.27
C LEU A 249 -31.54 -14.11 -2.85
N ARG A 250 -31.18 -12.89 -2.42
CA ARG A 250 -30.75 -12.62 -1.03
C ARG A 250 -31.85 -12.98 -0.03
N ALA A 251 -33.09 -12.55 -0.29
CA ALA A 251 -34.24 -12.86 0.57
C ALA A 251 -34.53 -14.37 0.63
N ALA A 252 -34.46 -15.05 -0.52
CA ALA A 252 -34.67 -16.51 -0.59
C ALA A 252 -33.58 -17.29 0.18
N LEU A 253 -32.31 -16.89 0.06
CA LEU A 253 -31.19 -17.53 0.77
C LEU A 253 -31.24 -17.29 2.29
N LEU A 254 -31.51 -16.06 2.72
CA LEU A 254 -31.66 -15.73 4.14
C LEU A 254 -32.87 -16.45 4.76
N GLY A 255 -33.97 -16.57 4.01
CA GLY A 255 -35.15 -17.34 4.43
C GLY A 255 -34.83 -18.82 4.65
N ARG A 256 -34.09 -19.44 3.73
CA ARG A 256 -33.66 -20.85 3.86
C ARG A 256 -32.62 -21.07 4.97
N LEU A 257 -31.71 -20.13 5.18
CA LEU A 257 -30.76 -20.22 6.30
C LEU A 257 -31.48 -20.10 7.65
N GLY A 258 -32.46 -19.21 7.75
CA GLY A 258 -33.29 -19.04 8.95
C GLY A 258 -34.13 -20.27 9.31
N THR A 259 -34.45 -21.13 8.34
CA THR A 259 -35.11 -22.42 8.60
C THR A 259 -34.14 -23.53 9.02
N LEU A 260 -32.85 -23.39 8.72
CA LEU A 260 -31.82 -24.40 9.02
C LEU A 260 -31.08 -24.14 10.34
N LEU A 261 -31.08 -22.90 10.83
CA LEU A 261 -30.64 -22.62 12.19
C LEU A 261 -31.76 -23.01 13.16
N PRO A 262 -31.52 -23.93 14.11
CA PRO A 262 -32.49 -24.18 15.17
C PRO A 262 -32.71 -22.87 15.93
N ARG A 263 -33.98 -22.50 16.10
CA ARG A 263 -34.35 -21.39 16.98
C ARG A 263 -33.89 -21.79 18.39
N ALA A 264 -32.76 -21.23 18.82
CA ALA A 264 -32.28 -21.31 20.20
C ALA A 264 -33.13 -20.42 21.10
#